data_AF-A0A7C6DF53-F1
#
_entry.id   AF-A0A7C6DF53-F1
#
_cell.length_a   1.000
_cell.length_b   1.000
_cell.length_c   1.000
_cell.angle_alpha   90.00
_cell.angle_beta   90.00
_cell.angle_gamma   90.00
#
_symmetry.space_group_name_H-M   'P 1'
#
loop_
_entity.id
_entity.type
_entity.pdbx_description
1 polymer ?
#
loop_
_entity_poly.entity_id
_entity_poly.type
_entity_poly.pdbx_seq_one_letter_code
_entity_poly.pdbx_strand_id
1 'polypeptide(L)'
;MKKILTIVSILLFAVIIVACGKKDFKVTFVTNGGTAVSAVDVKSGDKISEPTTTKKAHKVDGWYTTENFAEGTKWNFAEDTVTANITLYVKWVEDNKGERIDFSDLLKPKTTIRVWMDDEKGDYMRALIAEFNNLYPEIIVEHQHMGTVESREKLKTFGPSGNGADVFQFPHDHLAQAKLEDLVLTLPNSTKTLLTERSHPVALQVATLDGEVVGVPNSLESVGLYYNKDLVDTPATTFEELLAEAAIWNAAPNADDATRTNAQAGVYYLGTSSHWADSYFMQFAYSAFGFTPFGPQLNDPTSVGFNTPATIAALTWMRDSLKPAVTGTGATDSVTAGANFENGKLPYIIAGPWNAEAYKAKGLNYGIAKMPTIKVGDENKETKTFAGAQITAVYKYSQNQDAAIKWVEFLTSDIAMKLQYEYKYKLPALKEELLQNIPGVLDDELMNMMSEQLATSVPMPVIPEVTYYWGPGEAMIKEIWNNNKAITTAVADAEASYKALSGR
;
A
#
# COMPACT_ATOMS: atom_id res chain seq x y z
N MET A 1 112.79 28.54 48.15
CA MET A 1 113.05 27.11 48.42
C MET A 1 112.70 26.80 49.88
N LYS A 2 112.04 25.65 50.14
CA LYS A 2 111.73 24.97 51.44
C LYS A 2 110.65 25.64 52.32
N LYS A 3 109.42 25.11 52.50
CA LYS A 3 108.86 23.84 53.09
C LYS A 3 108.55 23.94 54.61
N ILE A 4 107.41 23.32 54.99
CA ILE A 4 106.93 22.76 56.30
C ILE A 4 105.72 23.52 56.89
N LEU A 5 104.46 22.98 56.86
CA LEU A 5 103.75 22.02 57.78
C LEU A 5 103.29 22.75 59.08
N THR A 6 102.08 22.66 59.68
CA THR A 6 101.10 21.57 59.95
C THR A 6 99.82 22.19 60.61
N ILE A 7 98.56 21.86 60.20
CA ILE A 7 97.43 21.14 60.89
C ILE A 7 97.29 21.42 62.42
N VAL A 8 96.15 21.66 63.10
CA VAL A 8 94.86 20.93 63.22
C VAL A 8 93.83 21.79 63.99
N SER A 9 92.53 21.68 63.66
CA SER A 9 91.42 21.79 64.62
C SER A 9 90.19 21.08 64.05
N ILE A 10 89.48 20.31 64.87
CA ILE A 10 88.04 20.48 65.18
C ILE A 10 87.51 19.27 65.97
N LEU A 11 86.68 19.63 66.96
CA LEU A 11 86.08 18.86 68.04
C LEU A 11 85.08 17.79 67.58
N LEU A 12 84.98 16.79 68.46
CA LEU A 12 84.14 15.60 68.44
C LEU A 12 82.80 15.87 69.15
N PHE A 13 81.68 15.39 68.57
CA PHE A 13 80.48 15.04 69.33
C PHE A 13 79.91 13.73 68.75
N ALA A 14 79.77 12.72 69.60
CA ALA A 14 79.34 11.37 69.24
C ALA A 14 77.81 11.24 69.25
N VAL A 15 77.26 10.61 68.21
CA VAL A 15 75.90 10.05 68.16
C VAL A 15 76.03 8.58 67.74
N ILE A 16 75.52 7.69 68.59
CA ILE A 16 75.48 6.24 68.36
C ILE A 16 74.40 5.95 67.30
N ILE A 17 74.80 5.52 66.10
CA ILE A 17 73.89 5.03 65.05
C ILE A 17 73.79 3.51 65.17
N VAL A 18 72.60 3.04 65.55
CA VAL A 18 72.19 1.65 65.33
C VAL A 18 71.95 1.47 63.82
N ALA A 19 72.77 0.66 63.16
CA ALA A 19 72.56 0.30 61.76
C ALA A 19 71.38 -0.69 61.66
N CYS A 20 70.18 -0.15 61.38
CA CYS A 20 69.02 -0.95 61.02
C CYS A 20 69.07 -1.21 59.50
N GLY A 21 69.34 -2.45 59.08
CA GLY A 21 69.28 -2.84 57.67
C GLY A 21 67.85 -2.70 57.13
N LYS A 22 67.68 -2.06 55.96
CA LYS A 22 66.38 -1.97 55.27
C LYS A 22 65.89 -3.40 54.96
N LYS A 23 64.65 -3.72 55.34
CA LYS A 23 63.98 -4.98 54.97
C LYS A 23 63.68 -5.02 53.48
N ASP A 24 63.74 -6.20 52.89
CA ASP A 24 63.33 -6.45 51.50
C ASP A 24 61.82 -6.68 51.42
N PHE A 25 61.18 -6.09 50.42
CA PHE A 25 59.75 -6.22 50.13
C PHE A 25 59.53 -6.61 48.67
N LYS A 26 58.48 -7.39 48.46
CA LYS A 26 58.06 -7.87 47.14
C LYS A 26 56.93 -6.99 46.59
N VAL A 27 57.10 -6.54 45.36
CA VAL A 27 56.05 -5.88 44.56
C VAL A 27 55.54 -6.84 43.51
N THR A 28 54.24 -7.15 43.57
CA THR A 28 53.56 -8.03 42.61
C THR A 28 52.69 -7.19 41.67
N PHE A 29 52.63 -7.55 40.39
CA PHE A 29 51.87 -6.83 39.38
C PHE A 29 50.75 -7.72 38.83
N VAL A 30 49.51 -7.28 38.98
CA VAL A 30 48.33 -7.94 38.42
C VAL A 30 47.88 -7.18 37.17
N THR A 31 47.99 -7.82 36.02
CA THR A 31 47.86 -7.16 34.71
C THR A 31 46.42 -7.09 34.20
N ASN A 32 45.43 -7.65 34.93
CA ASN A 32 44.01 -7.59 34.60
C ASN A 32 43.69 -7.89 33.12
N GLY A 33 44.27 -8.98 32.63
CA GLY A 33 44.11 -9.45 31.25
C GLY A 33 45.11 -8.87 30.23
N GLY A 34 46.14 -8.15 30.68
CA GLY A 34 47.30 -7.78 29.85
C GLY A 34 48.44 -8.81 29.89
N THR A 35 49.46 -8.60 29.06
CA THR A 35 50.69 -9.42 29.04
C THR A 35 51.34 -9.51 30.42
N ALA A 36 51.77 -10.70 30.83
CA ALA A 36 52.32 -10.95 32.17
C ALA A 36 53.54 -10.08 32.51
N VAL A 37 53.61 -9.63 33.77
CA VAL A 37 54.72 -8.84 34.33
C VAL A 37 55.31 -9.60 35.52
N SER A 38 56.64 -9.70 35.59
CA SER A 38 57.32 -10.37 36.71
C SER A 38 57.33 -9.50 37.98
N ALA A 39 57.20 -10.13 39.15
CA ALA A 39 57.35 -9.46 40.44
C ALA A 39 58.80 -8.99 40.65
N VAL A 40 58.97 -7.93 41.45
CA VAL A 40 60.29 -7.37 41.79
C VAL A 40 60.49 -7.33 43.30
N ASP A 41 61.72 -7.61 43.75
CA ASP A 41 62.13 -7.47 45.15
C ASP A 41 62.92 -6.17 45.31
N VAL A 42 62.54 -5.35 46.29
CA VAL A 42 63.12 -4.01 46.53
C VAL A 42 63.29 -3.71 48.02
N LYS A 43 64.23 -2.84 48.36
CA LYS A 43 64.47 -2.47 49.76
C LYS A 43 63.42 -1.45 50.23
N SER A 44 63.08 -1.52 51.51
CA SER A 44 62.19 -0.56 52.17
C SER A 44 62.58 0.90 51.88
N GLY A 45 61.63 1.69 51.40
CA GLY A 45 61.78 3.11 51.08
C GLY A 45 62.39 3.39 49.70
N ASP A 46 62.62 2.37 48.87
CA ASP A 46 63.06 2.56 47.48
C ASP A 46 61.86 2.73 46.53
N LYS A 47 62.05 3.43 45.41
CA LYS A 47 61.06 3.58 44.33
C LYS A 47 61.19 2.42 43.34
N ILE A 48 60.14 2.19 42.55
CA ILE A 48 60.11 1.20 41.46
C ILE A 48 59.80 1.87 40.14
N SER A 49 60.28 1.29 39.03
CA SER A 49 59.91 1.73 37.68
C SER A 49 58.55 1.18 37.28
N GLU A 50 57.80 1.93 36.47
CA GLU A 50 56.52 1.46 35.92
C GLU A 50 56.76 0.26 34.99
N PRO A 51 56.09 -0.88 35.22
CA PRO A 51 56.23 -2.04 34.34
C PRO A 51 55.51 -1.83 33.00
N THR A 52 56.01 -2.49 31.96
CA THR A 52 55.35 -2.48 30.64
C THR A 52 54.40 -3.67 30.51
N THR A 53 53.15 -3.40 30.13
CA THR A 53 52.13 -4.42 29.81
C THR A 53 51.26 -3.93 28.66
N THR A 54 50.70 -4.85 27.87
CA THR A 54 49.79 -4.53 26.76
C THR A 54 48.51 -5.37 26.84
N LYS A 55 47.38 -4.79 26.42
CA LYS A 55 46.08 -5.45 26.26
C LYS A 55 45.44 -4.96 24.97
N LYS A 56 44.91 -5.88 24.15
CA LYS A 56 44.31 -5.54 22.84
C LYS A 56 43.21 -4.49 23.01
N ALA A 57 43.25 -3.43 22.18
CA ALA A 57 42.25 -2.34 22.16
C ALA A 57 42.10 -1.54 23.47
N HIS A 58 43.10 -1.53 24.34
CA HIS A 58 43.07 -0.79 25.61
C HIS A 58 44.39 -0.04 25.85
N LYS A 59 44.31 1.08 26.56
CA LYS A 59 45.45 1.83 27.11
C LYS A 59 45.50 1.70 28.62
N VAL A 60 46.69 1.77 29.19
CA VAL A 60 46.89 1.80 30.65
C VAL A 60 46.41 3.15 31.17
N ASP A 61 45.46 3.14 32.11
CA ASP A 61 45.10 4.33 32.89
C ASP A 61 46.10 4.55 34.04
N GLY A 62 46.52 3.46 34.69
CA GLY A 62 47.60 3.43 35.68
C GLY A 62 47.53 2.21 36.60
N TRP A 63 48.42 2.14 37.58
CA TRP A 63 48.51 1.05 38.56
C TRP A 63 47.94 1.48 39.91
N TYR A 64 47.18 0.61 40.56
CA TYR A 64 46.44 0.90 41.79
C TYR A 64 46.72 -0.13 42.88
N THR A 65 46.59 0.25 44.14
CA THR A 65 46.90 -0.62 45.29
C THR A 65 45.85 -1.71 45.58
N THR A 66 44.73 -1.72 44.86
CA THR A 66 43.64 -2.71 44.96
C THR A 66 42.95 -2.89 43.61
N GLU A 67 42.28 -4.03 43.44
CA GLU A 67 41.48 -4.37 42.27
C GLU A 67 40.17 -3.55 42.20
N ASN A 68 39.64 -3.08 43.34
CA ASN A 68 38.54 -2.12 43.37
C ASN A 68 39.05 -0.69 43.16
N PHE A 69 39.15 -0.27 41.89
CA PHE A 69 39.73 1.03 41.53
C PHE A 69 39.01 2.27 42.09
N ALA A 70 37.77 2.14 42.57
CA ALA A 70 37.04 3.25 43.19
C ALA A 70 37.55 3.56 44.60
N GLU A 71 38.11 2.56 45.28
CA GLU A 71 38.63 2.64 46.65
C GLU A 71 40.16 2.63 46.70
N GLY A 72 40.81 2.33 45.56
CA GLY A 72 42.26 2.21 45.46
C GLY A 72 42.99 3.51 45.21
N THR A 73 44.16 3.63 45.83
CA THR A 73 45.09 4.73 45.54
C THR A 73 45.88 4.41 44.28
N LYS A 74 45.95 5.36 43.35
CA LYS A 74 46.80 5.27 42.16
C LYS A 74 48.27 5.40 42.60
N TRP A 75 49.09 4.41 42.26
CA TRP A 75 50.52 4.40 42.55
C TRP A 75 51.25 5.37 41.63
N ASN A 76 52.02 6.27 42.24
CA ASN A 76 52.86 7.23 41.54
C ASN A 76 54.31 6.73 41.54
N PHE A 77 54.75 6.11 40.43
CA PHE A 77 56.10 5.58 40.28
C PHE A 77 57.22 6.63 40.43
N ALA A 78 56.91 7.91 40.24
CA ALA A 78 57.87 8.99 40.42
C ALA A 78 58.04 9.42 41.88
N GLU A 79 57.05 9.19 42.76
CA GLU A 79 57.03 9.72 44.13
C GLU A 79 56.92 8.64 45.21
N ASP A 80 56.10 7.61 44.99
CA ASP A 80 55.80 6.60 45.99
C ASP A 80 56.98 5.65 46.21
N THR A 81 57.15 5.24 47.47
CA THR A 81 58.22 4.32 47.90
C THR A 81 57.62 3.07 48.53
N VAL A 82 58.29 1.93 48.35
CA VAL A 82 57.80 0.64 48.85
C VAL A 82 58.19 0.46 50.31
N THR A 83 57.21 0.45 51.20
CA THR A 83 57.42 0.31 52.67
C THR A 83 56.87 -0.99 53.25
N ALA A 84 56.22 -1.81 52.43
CA ALA A 84 55.72 -3.15 52.74
C ALA A 84 55.56 -3.96 51.43
N ASN A 85 55.31 -5.27 51.53
CA ASN A 85 54.89 -6.06 50.36
C ASN A 85 53.59 -5.46 49.79
N ILE A 86 53.55 -5.23 48.48
CA ILE A 86 52.41 -4.58 47.83
C ILE A 86 52.07 -5.29 46.52
N THR A 87 50.79 -5.32 46.19
CA THR A 87 50.30 -5.76 44.88
C THR A 87 49.70 -4.56 44.17
N LEU A 88 50.16 -4.31 42.94
CA LEU A 88 49.66 -3.25 42.09
C LEU A 88 48.81 -3.86 40.97
N TYR A 89 47.65 -3.28 40.73
CA TYR A 89 46.66 -3.71 39.75
C TYR A 89 46.54 -2.67 38.64
N VAL A 90 46.75 -3.06 37.39
CA VAL A 90 46.62 -2.13 36.27
C VAL A 90 45.14 -1.91 35.93
N LYS A 91 44.74 -0.65 35.82
CA LYS A 91 43.45 -0.25 35.27
C LYS A 91 43.60 0.01 33.78
N TRP A 92 42.72 -0.60 33.00
CA TRP A 92 42.64 -0.39 31.55
C TRP A 92 41.52 0.60 31.24
N VAL A 93 41.73 1.42 30.22
CA VAL A 93 40.69 2.21 29.55
C VAL A 93 40.64 1.79 28.08
N GLU A 94 39.44 1.70 27.52
CA GLU A 94 39.27 1.35 26.11
C GLU A 94 39.98 2.38 25.22
N ASP A 95 40.77 1.89 24.26
CA ASP A 95 41.39 2.73 23.23
C ASP A 95 40.41 2.91 22.07
N ASN A 96 39.36 3.70 22.34
CA ASN A 96 38.38 4.09 21.32
C ASN A 96 39.08 5.08 20.38
N LYS A 97 39.64 4.56 19.28
CA LYS A 97 40.39 5.30 18.25
C LYS A 97 39.56 6.34 17.47
N GLY A 98 38.73 7.13 18.15
CA GLY A 98 37.96 8.20 17.52
C GLY A 98 37.00 7.73 16.42
N GLU A 99 36.47 6.50 16.50
CA GLU A 99 35.34 6.12 15.65
C GLU A 99 34.16 7.03 16.02
N ARG A 100 33.93 7.99 15.13
CA ARG A 100 32.78 8.89 15.17
C ARG A 100 31.56 8.02 14.86
N ILE A 101 30.79 7.65 15.87
CA ILE A 101 29.49 7.01 15.64
C ILE A 101 28.61 8.06 14.96
N ASP A 102 28.34 7.85 13.68
CA ASP A 102 27.56 8.76 12.87
C ASP A 102 26.07 8.60 13.17
N PHE A 103 25.54 9.47 14.04
CA PHE A 103 24.11 9.56 14.31
C PHE A 103 23.36 10.45 13.30
N SER A 104 24.01 10.91 12.22
CA SER A 104 23.36 11.82 11.26
C SER A 104 22.14 11.19 10.60
N ASP A 105 22.14 9.88 10.36
CA ASP A 105 20.98 9.14 9.86
C ASP A 105 19.84 9.03 10.88
N LEU A 106 20.14 9.05 12.18
CA LEU A 106 19.14 9.07 13.26
C LEU A 106 18.58 10.48 13.53
N LEU A 107 19.26 11.52 13.05
CA LEU A 107 18.92 12.92 13.24
C LEU A 107 18.22 13.56 12.02
N LYS A 108 18.03 12.82 10.91
CA LYS A 108 17.22 13.29 9.79
C LYS A 108 15.77 13.43 10.27
N PRO A 109 15.18 14.64 10.25
CA PRO A 109 13.77 14.83 10.57
C PRO A 109 12.94 13.92 9.68
N LYS A 110 12.07 13.11 10.30
CA LYS A 110 11.14 12.26 9.56
C LYS A 110 9.89 13.04 9.19
N THR A 111 9.42 12.84 7.97
CA THR A 111 8.16 13.41 7.47
C THR A 111 7.11 12.33 7.47
N THR A 112 5.99 12.54 8.18
CA THR A 112 4.88 11.60 8.18
C THR A 112 3.83 12.00 7.14
N ILE A 113 3.37 11.04 6.34
CA ILE A 113 2.23 11.20 5.44
C ILE A 113 1.13 10.19 5.79
N ARG A 114 -0.13 10.64 5.76
CA ARG A 114 -1.30 9.80 5.91
C ARG A 114 -1.81 9.37 4.53
N VAL A 115 -2.00 8.06 4.34
CA VAL A 115 -2.40 7.48 3.06
C VAL A 115 -3.73 6.72 3.23
N TRP A 116 -4.75 7.17 2.51
CA TRP A 116 -6.05 6.51 2.40
C TRP A 116 -6.09 5.62 1.15
N MET A 117 -5.98 4.32 1.37
CA MET A 117 -6.02 3.31 0.32
C MET A 117 -6.85 2.12 0.79
N ASP A 118 -7.52 1.46 -0.16
CA ASP A 118 -8.34 0.31 0.12
C ASP A 118 -7.47 -0.93 0.37
N ASP A 119 -7.25 -1.21 1.65
CA ASP A 119 -6.61 -2.44 2.11
C ASP A 119 -7.04 -2.80 3.54
N GLU A 120 -8.22 -3.39 3.71
CA GLU A 120 -8.84 -3.61 5.03
C GLU A 120 -7.94 -4.37 6.02
N LYS A 121 -7.21 -5.40 5.55
CA LYS A 121 -6.28 -6.19 6.39
C LYS A 121 -4.90 -5.54 6.55
N GLY A 122 -4.57 -4.57 5.70
CA GLY A 122 -3.31 -3.83 5.69
C GLY A 122 -2.08 -4.63 5.22
N ASP A 123 -2.23 -5.87 4.74
CA ASP A 123 -1.10 -6.71 4.31
C ASP A 123 -0.38 -6.13 3.09
N TYR A 124 -1.15 -5.67 2.10
CA TYR A 124 -0.61 -5.05 0.89
C TYR A 124 0.09 -3.73 1.22
N MET A 125 -0.52 -2.89 2.05
CA MET A 125 0.06 -1.62 2.46
C MET A 125 1.31 -1.81 3.31
N ARG A 126 1.36 -2.81 4.21
CA ARG A 126 2.59 -3.14 4.94
C ARG A 126 3.74 -3.52 4.00
N ALA A 127 3.45 -4.31 2.95
CA ALA A 127 4.46 -4.69 1.96
C ALA A 127 4.95 -3.49 1.15
N LEU A 128 4.04 -2.64 0.67
CA LEU A 128 4.41 -1.41 -0.05
C LEU A 128 5.25 -0.47 0.83
N ILE A 129 4.85 -0.26 2.09
CA ILE A 129 5.54 0.63 3.02
C ILE A 129 6.95 0.11 3.32
N ALA A 130 7.13 -1.20 3.45
CA ALA A 130 8.46 -1.78 3.65
C ALA A 130 9.41 -1.47 2.48
N GLU A 131 8.95 -1.68 1.24
CA GLU A 131 9.75 -1.40 0.04
C GLU A 131 9.98 0.10 -0.16
N PHE A 132 8.97 0.93 0.10
CA PHE A 132 9.11 2.38 0.04
C PHE A 132 10.12 2.91 1.06
N ASN A 133 10.09 2.42 2.30
CA ASN A 133 11.01 2.85 3.35
C ASN A 133 12.46 2.45 3.08
N ASN A 134 12.71 1.40 2.29
CA ASN A 134 14.06 1.05 1.82
C ASN A 134 14.64 2.15 0.90
N LEU A 135 13.77 2.84 0.15
CA LEU A 135 14.15 3.92 -0.77
C LEU A 135 14.12 5.30 -0.09
N TYR A 136 13.19 5.50 0.84
CA TYR A 136 12.92 6.78 1.51
C TYR A 136 12.79 6.60 3.03
N PRO A 137 13.87 6.24 3.76
CA PRO A 137 13.82 5.96 5.20
C PRO A 137 13.45 7.19 6.05
N GLU A 138 13.48 8.39 5.47
CA GLU A 138 13.07 9.65 6.08
C GLU A 138 11.55 9.89 6.04
N ILE A 139 10.79 9.11 5.29
CA ILE A 139 9.33 9.26 5.17
C ILE A 139 8.64 8.14 5.96
N ILE A 140 7.67 8.51 6.79
CA ILE A 140 6.80 7.57 7.49
C ILE A 140 5.44 7.58 6.81
N VAL A 141 4.99 6.42 6.35
CA VAL A 141 3.67 6.26 5.74
C VAL A 141 2.71 5.67 6.77
N GLU A 142 1.69 6.43 7.14
CA GLU A 142 0.58 5.99 7.98
C GLU A 142 -0.61 5.60 7.10
N HIS A 143 -0.80 4.30 6.90
CA HIS A 143 -1.96 3.79 6.19
C HIS A 143 -3.23 3.85 7.05
N GLN A 144 -4.33 4.30 6.45
CA GLN A 144 -5.67 4.09 6.97
C GLN A 144 -6.53 3.48 5.86
N HIS A 145 -7.20 2.38 6.16
CA HIS A 145 -8.15 1.80 5.22
C HIS A 145 -9.27 2.80 4.93
N MET A 146 -9.54 2.99 3.64
CA MET A 146 -10.63 3.81 3.15
C MET A 146 -11.20 3.19 1.88
N GLY A 147 -12.52 3.04 1.80
CA GLY A 147 -13.17 2.60 0.57
C GLY A 147 -12.93 3.63 -0.54
N THR A 148 -12.60 3.17 -1.74
CA THR A 148 -12.17 4.06 -2.85
C THR A 148 -13.27 5.05 -3.26
N VAL A 149 -14.53 4.64 -3.23
CA VAL A 149 -15.68 5.46 -3.61
C VAL A 149 -15.94 6.61 -2.62
N GLU A 150 -15.85 6.35 -1.31
CA GLU A 150 -16.16 7.36 -0.27
C GLU A 150 -14.97 8.29 0.06
N SER A 151 -13.76 7.89 -0.34
CA SER A 151 -12.50 8.57 -0.03
C SER A 151 -12.50 10.07 -0.36
N ARG A 152 -13.01 10.46 -1.54
CA ARG A 152 -13.11 11.86 -1.97
C ARG A 152 -13.99 12.69 -1.03
N GLU A 153 -15.21 12.24 -0.77
CA GLU A 153 -16.18 12.97 0.08
C GLU A 153 -15.70 13.09 1.52
N LYS A 154 -15.06 12.04 2.04
CA LYS A 154 -14.42 12.09 3.35
C LYS A 154 -13.27 13.07 3.37
N LEU A 155 -12.46 13.15 2.31
CA LEU A 155 -11.34 14.09 2.26
C LEU A 155 -11.82 15.54 2.20
N LYS A 156 -12.85 15.81 1.40
CA LYS A 156 -13.54 17.11 1.36
C LYS A 156 -14.00 17.55 2.75
N THR A 157 -14.51 16.60 3.55
CA THR A 157 -15.00 16.86 4.90
C THR A 157 -13.88 17.05 5.92
N PHE A 158 -12.90 16.14 5.95
CA PHE A 158 -11.88 16.09 7.01
C PHE A 158 -10.61 16.88 6.69
N GLY A 159 -10.29 17.06 5.41
CA GLY A 159 -9.11 17.76 4.89
C GLY A 159 -8.92 19.15 5.49
N PRO A 160 -9.92 20.05 5.46
CA PRO A 160 -9.80 21.41 5.99
C PRO A 160 -9.45 21.48 7.49
N SER A 161 -9.77 20.43 8.26
CA SER A 161 -9.47 20.35 9.70
C SER A 161 -8.10 19.74 10.02
N GLY A 162 -7.31 19.38 9.00
CA GLY A 162 -6.04 18.66 9.16
C GLY A 162 -6.20 17.17 9.48
N ASN A 163 -7.43 16.65 9.48
CA ASN A 163 -7.74 15.25 9.75
C ASN A 163 -7.90 14.41 8.48
N GLY A 164 -7.76 15.01 7.30
CA GLY A 164 -7.73 14.31 6.02
C GLY A 164 -6.43 13.57 5.76
N ALA A 165 -6.32 12.93 4.60
CA ALA A 165 -5.11 12.29 4.13
C ALA A 165 -4.19 13.24 3.35
N ASP A 166 -2.91 12.88 3.25
CA ASP A 166 -1.97 13.48 2.30
C ASP A 166 -2.07 12.83 0.92
N VAL A 167 -2.37 11.53 0.87
CA VAL A 167 -2.66 10.77 -0.36
C VAL A 167 -3.96 10.01 -0.20
N PHE A 168 -4.79 9.99 -1.24
CA PHE A 168 -6.08 9.31 -1.20
C PHE A 168 -6.37 8.62 -2.54
N GLN A 169 -6.98 7.44 -2.47
CA GLN A 169 -7.34 6.62 -3.61
C GLN A 169 -8.82 6.74 -3.96
N PHE A 170 -9.16 6.74 -5.25
CA PHE A 170 -10.52 6.78 -5.76
C PHE A 170 -10.59 6.27 -7.22
N PRO A 171 -11.77 5.84 -7.71
CA PRO A 171 -11.96 5.53 -9.12
C PRO A 171 -11.88 6.80 -9.98
N HIS A 172 -11.31 6.70 -11.18
CA HIS A 172 -10.97 7.86 -12.02
C HIS A 172 -12.13 8.82 -12.36
N ASP A 173 -13.39 8.37 -12.39
CA ASP A 173 -14.55 9.23 -12.66
C ASP A 173 -14.77 10.29 -11.56
N HIS A 174 -14.15 10.11 -10.39
CA HIS A 174 -14.14 11.10 -9.32
C HIS A 174 -13.13 12.24 -9.56
N LEU A 175 -12.19 12.10 -10.49
CA LEU A 175 -11.03 13.00 -10.62
C LEU A 175 -11.43 14.43 -11.00
N ALA A 176 -12.35 14.58 -11.96
CA ALA A 176 -12.81 15.89 -12.40
C ALA A 176 -13.57 16.63 -11.30
N GLN A 177 -14.43 15.93 -10.56
CA GLN A 177 -15.10 16.50 -9.40
C GLN A 177 -14.09 16.86 -8.29
N ALA A 178 -13.09 16.01 -8.02
CA ALA A 178 -12.06 16.29 -7.04
C ALA A 178 -11.19 17.51 -7.42
N LYS A 179 -10.96 17.76 -8.71
CA LYS A 179 -10.31 18.98 -9.21
C LYS A 179 -11.20 20.21 -9.03
N LEU A 180 -12.50 20.12 -9.34
CA LEU A 180 -13.46 21.21 -9.10
C LEU A 180 -13.57 21.57 -7.61
N GLU A 181 -13.52 20.57 -6.73
CA GLU A 181 -13.56 20.73 -5.27
C GLU A 181 -12.20 21.15 -4.67
N ASP A 182 -11.22 21.38 -5.54
CA ASP A 182 -9.86 21.81 -5.21
C ASP A 182 -9.10 20.86 -4.28
N LEU A 183 -9.40 19.55 -4.36
CA LEU A 183 -8.80 18.52 -3.51
C LEU A 183 -7.49 17.98 -4.07
N VAL A 184 -7.30 17.94 -5.39
CA VAL A 184 -6.14 17.30 -6.00
C VAL A 184 -5.03 18.29 -6.36
N LEU A 185 -3.79 17.90 -6.09
CA LEU A 185 -2.59 18.63 -6.51
C LEU A 185 -2.27 18.34 -7.99
N THR A 186 -1.95 19.39 -8.76
CA THR A 186 -1.31 19.22 -10.06
C THR A 186 0.12 18.70 -9.86
N LEU A 187 0.42 17.52 -10.40
CA LEU A 187 1.70 16.86 -10.21
C LEU A 187 2.81 17.55 -11.02
N PRO A 188 4.07 17.55 -10.53
CA PRO A 188 5.20 18.12 -11.24
C PRO A 188 5.41 17.54 -12.65
N ASN A 189 6.07 18.32 -13.53
CA ASN A 189 6.41 17.86 -14.87
C ASN A 189 7.28 16.58 -14.88
N SER A 190 8.13 16.38 -13.87
CA SER A 190 8.90 15.14 -13.71
C SER A 190 7.99 13.92 -13.54
N THR A 191 6.96 14.03 -12.70
CA THR A 191 5.96 12.99 -12.49
C THR A 191 5.15 12.76 -13.76
N LYS A 192 4.75 13.83 -14.47
CA LYS A 192 4.08 13.71 -15.77
C LYS A 192 4.93 12.93 -16.79
N THR A 193 6.23 13.22 -16.87
CA THR A 193 7.16 12.48 -17.74
C THR A 193 7.23 11.01 -17.34
N LEU A 194 7.40 10.71 -16.04
CA LEU A 194 7.39 9.35 -15.50
C LEU A 194 6.12 8.58 -15.91
N LEU A 195 4.94 9.17 -15.71
CA LEU A 195 3.68 8.53 -16.09
C LEU A 195 3.52 8.38 -17.60
N THR A 196 3.99 9.35 -18.39
CA THR A 196 3.97 9.24 -19.86
C THR A 196 4.84 8.08 -20.36
N GLU A 197 5.96 7.82 -19.68
CA GLU A 197 6.86 6.73 -20.01
C GLU A 197 6.28 5.37 -19.60
N ARG A 198 5.54 5.29 -18.48
CA ARG A 198 5.19 4.02 -17.86
C ARG A 198 3.72 3.61 -17.94
N SER A 199 2.79 4.56 -17.92
CA SER A 199 1.38 4.26 -17.77
C SER A 199 0.73 3.83 -19.07
N HIS A 200 -0.24 2.92 -18.98
CA HIS A 200 -1.10 2.58 -20.11
C HIS A 200 -1.77 3.84 -20.68
N PRO A 201 -1.91 4.00 -22.01
CA PRO A 201 -2.45 5.23 -22.61
C PRO A 201 -3.82 5.64 -22.07
N VAL A 202 -4.75 4.69 -21.90
CA VAL A 202 -6.07 4.94 -21.31
C VAL A 202 -5.95 5.38 -19.84
N ALA A 203 -5.07 4.74 -19.07
CA ALA A 203 -4.87 5.08 -17.67
C ALA A 203 -4.29 6.51 -17.50
N LEU A 204 -3.35 6.89 -18.35
CA LEU A 204 -2.78 8.24 -18.39
C LEU A 204 -3.82 9.28 -18.83
N GLN A 205 -4.63 8.94 -19.83
CA GLN A 205 -5.71 9.81 -20.32
C GLN A 205 -6.67 10.16 -19.18
N VAL A 206 -7.14 9.15 -18.43
CA VAL A 206 -8.10 9.39 -17.34
C VAL A 206 -7.47 10.04 -16.10
N ALA A 207 -6.14 10.01 -15.97
CA ALA A 207 -5.40 10.71 -14.91
C ALA A 207 -5.06 12.18 -15.26
N THR A 208 -5.41 12.63 -16.47
CA THR A 208 -5.07 13.95 -17.01
C THR A 208 -6.31 14.81 -17.20
N LEU A 209 -6.31 16.04 -16.68
CA LEU A 209 -7.35 17.04 -16.88
C LEU A 209 -6.72 18.35 -17.38
N ASP A 210 -7.29 18.97 -18.41
CA ASP A 210 -6.79 20.22 -19.00
C ASP A 210 -5.29 20.19 -19.37
N GLY A 211 -4.78 19.01 -19.73
CA GLY A 211 -3.36 18.79 -20.05
C GLY A 211 -2.42 18.64 -18.84
N GLU A 212 -2.96 18.74 -17.62
CA GLU A 212 -2.26 18.53 -16.35
C GLU A 212 -2.51 17.12 -15.80
N VAL A 213 -1.46 16.47 -15.31
CA VAL A 213 -1.62 15.22 -14.56
C VAL A 213 -1.95 15.57 -13.12
N VAL A 214 -3.08 15.07 -12.62
CA VAL A 214 -3.60 15.38 -11.27
C VAL A 214 -3.79 14.14 -10.40
N GLY A 215 -3.31 12.99 -10.88
CA GLY A 215 -3.32 11.73 -10.16
C GLY A 215 -2.41 10.70 -10.81
N VAL A 216 -2.16 9.62 -10.10
CA VAL A 216 -1.36 8.48 -10.56
C VAL A 216 -2.26 7.26 -10.72
N PRO A 217 -2.35 6.65 -11.92
CA PRO A 217 -3.10 5.43 -12.09
C PRO A 217 -2.34 4.23 -11.51
N ASN A 218 -3.03 3.40 -10.73
CA ASN A 218 -2.45 2.21 -10.09
C ASN A 218 -2.86 0.92 -10.82
N SER A 219 -4.15 0.78 -11.13
CA SER A 219 -4.69 -0.40 -11.81
C SER A 219 -5.70 -0.02 -12.87
N LEU A 220 -5.82 -0.85 -13.90
CA LEU A 220 -6.94 -0.83 -14.84
C LEU A 220 -8.01 -1.84 -14.41
N GLU A 221 -9.28 -1.53 -14.68
CA GLU A 221 -10.39 -2.38 -14.28
C GLU A 221 -11.59 -2.27 -15.22
N SER A 222 -12.31 -3.37 -15.36
CA SER A 222 -13.64 -3.44 -15.92
C SER A 222 -14.40 -4.57 -15.24
N VAL A 223 -15.72 -4.50 -15.24
CA VAL A 223 -16.52 -5.69 -14.93
C VAL A 223 -16.41 -6.70 -16.08
N GLY A 224 -16.54 -7.98 -15.75
CA GLY A 224 -16.54 -9.08 -16.70
C GLY A 224 -17.51 -10.18 -16.26
N LEU A 225 -17.62 -11.23 -17.07
CA LEU A 225 -18.40 -12.42 -16.72
C LEU A 225 -17.48 -13.43 -16.03
N TYR A 226 -17.64 -13.60 -14.72
CA TYR A 226 -16.91 -14.59 -13.94
C TYR A 226 -17.74 -15.86 -13.87
N TYR A 227 -17.10 -17.02 -13.96
CA TYR A 227 -17.79 -18.30 -13.93
C TYR A 227 -17.07 -19.30 -13.04
N ASN A 228 -17.85 -20.16 -12.36
CA ASN A 228 -17.33 -21.25 -11.56
C ASN A 228 -17.01 -22.44 -12.47
N LYS A 229 -15.72 -22.79 -12.59
CA LYS A 229 -15.22 -23.87 -13.46
C LYS A 229 -15.70 -25.26 -13.01
N ASP A 230 -16.18 -25.40 -11.77
CA ASP A 230 -16.78 -26.65 -11.28
C ASP A 230 -18.24 -26.81 -11.72
N LEU A 231 -18.89 -25.73 -12.18
CA LEU A 231 -20.29 -25.71 -12.62
C LEU A 231 -20.45 -25.40 -14.11
N VAL A 232 -19.44 -24.83 -14.75
CA VAL A 232 -19.46 -24.35 -16.14
C VAL A 232 -18.18 -24.77 -16.85
N ASP A 233 -18.31 -25.64 -17.86
CA ASP A 233 -17.17 -26.10 -18.67
C ASP A 233 -16.81 -25.10 -19.79
N THR A 234 -17.81 -24.54 -20.45
CA THR A 234 -17.64 -23.58 -21.55
C THR A 234 -18.53 -22.37 -21.28
N PRO A 235 -17.95 -21.17 -21.09
CA PRO A 235 -18.73 -19.98 -20.77
C PRO A 235 -19.60 -19.56 -21.96
N ALA A 236 -20.83 -19.11 -21.67
CA ALA A 236 -21.76 -18.61 -22.66
C ALA A 236 -21.19 -17.38 -23.40
N THR A 237 -21.47 -17.29 -24.71
CA THR A 237 -21.00 -16.19 -25.57
C THR A 237 -22.11 -15.22 -25.95
N THR A 238 -23.36 -15.61 -25.69
CA THR A 238 -24.56 -14.77 -25.85
C THR A 238 -25.39 -14.76 -24.57
N PHE A 239 -26.09 -13.66 -24.31
CA PHE A 239 -27.07 -13.63 -23.22
C PHE A 239 -28.25 -14.55 -23.50
N GLU A 240 -28.58 -14.86 -24.77
CA GLU A 240 -29.64 -15.79 -25.12
C GLU A 240 -29.34 -17.22 -24.64
N GLU A 241 -28.10 -17.68 -24.84
CA GLU A 241 -27.61 -18.95 -24.26
C GLU A 241 -27.69 -18.91 -22.73
N LEU A 242 -27.14 -17.85 -22.13
CA LEU A 242 -27.08 -17.69 -20.69
C LEU A 242 -28.48 -17.68 -20.04
N LEU A 243 -29.44 -16.98 -20.64
CA LEU A 243 -30.82 -16.91 -20.15
C LEU A 243 -31.57 -18.23 -20.33
N ALA A 244 -31.29 -18.98 -21.41
CA ALA A 244 -31.86 -20.31 -21.62
C ALA A 244 -31.36 -21.31 -20.57
N GLU A 245 -30.06 -21.31 -20.29
CA GLU A 245 -29.46 -22.12 -19.22
C GLU A 245 -29.95 -21.68 -17.83
N ALA A 246 -30.12 -20.37 -17.63
CA ALA A 246 -30.66 -19.84 -16.40
C ALA A 246 -32.06 -20.37 -16.11
N ALA A 247 -32.93 -20.49 -17.12
CA ALA A 247 -34.26 -21.05 -16.94
C ALA A 247 -34.22 -22.51 -16.43
N ILE A 248 -33.28 -23.32 -16.95
CA ILE A 248 -33.09 -24.71 -16.53
C ILE A 248 -32.55 -24.77 -15.10
N TRP A 249 -31.46 -24.04 -14.81
CA TRP A 249 -30.84 -24.01 -13.50
C TRP A 249 -31.79 -23.52 -12.42
N ASN A 250 -32.48 -22.41 -12.67
CA ASN A 250 -33.37 -21.75 -11.72
C ASN A 250 -34.56 -22.64 -11.29
N ALA A 251 -35.02 -23.51 -12.19
CA ALA A 251 -36.10 -24.46 -11.95
C ALA A 251 -35.63 -25.78 -11.32
N ALA A 252 -34.34 -26.09 -11.35
CA ALA A 252 -33.79 -27.30 -10.76
C ALA A 252 -33.90 -27.28 -9.22
N PRO A 253 -34.05 -28.46 -8.57
CA PRO A 253 -34.00 -28.55 -7.11
C PRO A 253 -32.68 -28.00 -6.55
N ASN A 254 -32.76 -27.25 -5.46
CA ASN A 254 -31.57 -26.71 -4.83
C ASN A 254 -30.76 -27.81 -4.11
N ALA A 255 -29.44 -27.71 -4.17
CA ALA A 255 -28.53 -28.70 -3.59
C ALA A 255 -28.59 -28.75 -2.06
N ASP A 256 -28.80 -27.61 -1.39
CA ASP A 256 -28.87 -27.52 0.07
C ASP A 256 -30.29 -27.77 0.62
N ASP A 257 -31.33 -27.51 -0.19
CA ASP A 257 -32.73 -27.72 0.13
C ASP A 257 -33.53 -28.18 -1.09
N ALA A 258 -33.59 -29.49 -1.30
CA ALA A 258 -34.29 -30.10 -2.44
C ALA A 258 -35.82 -29.87 -2.44
N THR A 259 -36.40 -29.27 -1.39
CA THR A 259 -37.82 -28.88 -1.37
C THR A 259 -38.09 -27.58 -2.12
N ARG A 260 -37.04 -26.82 -2.45
CA ARG A 260 -37.08 -25.56 -3.18
C ARG A 260 -36.34 -25.70 -4.49
N THR A 261 -36.72 -24.91 -5.49
CA THR A 261 -35.85 -24.70 -6.65
C THR A 261 -34.68 -23.79 -6.28
N ASN A 262 -33.65 -23.78 -7.12
CA ASN A 262 -32.52 -22.85 -7.00
C ASN A 262 -32.96 -21.38 -6.90
N ALA A 263 -33.88 -20.94 -7.78
CA ALA A 263 -34.41 -19.58 -7.72
C ALA A 263 -35.18 -19.30 -6.42
N GLN A 264 -35.99 -20.26 -5.95
CA GLN A 264 -36.68 -20.12 -4.68
C GLN A 264 -35.71 -19.99 -3.52
N ALA A 265 -34.55 -20.68 -3.55
CA ALA A 265 -33.47 -20.58 -2.59
C ALA A 265 -32.59 -19.32 -2.74
N GLY A 266 -32.82 -18.50 -3.76
CA GLY A 266 -32.01 -17.30 -4.05
C GLY A 266 -30.65 -17.61 -4.71
N VAL A 267 -30.51 -18.80 -5.31
CA VAL A 267 -29.29 -19.28 -5.99
C VAL A 267 -29.53 -19.26 -7.51
N TYR A 268 -29.65 -18.06 -8.08
CA TYR A 268 -29.88 -17.88 -9.52
C TYR A 268 -28.66 -18.29 -10.35
N TYR A 269 -28.85 -18.56 -11.64
CA TYR A 269 -27.75 -18.94 -12.54
C TYR A 269 -26.70 -17.85 -12.73
N LEU A 270 -27.17 -16.60 -12.78
CA LEU A 270 -26.36 -15.39 -12.94
C LEU A 270 -26.66 -14.41 -11.82
N GLY A 271 -25.60 -13.94 -11.17
CA GLY A 271 -25.64 -12.85 -10.21
C GLY A 271 -24.84 -11.62 -10.66
N THR A 272 -24.76 -10.62 -9.79
CA THR A 272 -23.80 -9.53 -9.88
C THR A 272 -23.18 -9.31 -8.49
N SER A 273 -21.91 -8.91 -8.43
CA SER A 273 -21.22 -8.61 -7.17
C SER A 273 -21.59 -7.24 -6.58
N SER A 274 -22.40 -6.45 -7.29
CA SER A 274 -23.05 -5.23 -6.80
C SER A 274 -24.57 -5.46 -6.69
N HIS A 275 -25.39 -4.71 -7.43
CA HIS A 275 -26.84 -4.89 -7.58
C HIS A 275 -27.30 -4.57 -9.01
N TRP A 276 -28.47 -5.06 -9.42
CA TRP A 276 -29.00 -4.90 -10.78
C TRP A 276 -29.45 -3.49 -11.13
N ALA A 277 -29.51 -2.58 -10.15
CA ALA A 277 -29.74 -1.16 -10.38
C ALA A 277 -28.44 -0.34 -10.58
N ASP A 278 -27.27 -0.98 -10.51
CA ASP A 278 -26.01 -0.27 -10.58
C ASP A 278 -25.71 0.07 -12.04
N SER A 279 -25.77 1.35 -12.38
CA SER A 279 -25.59 1.81 -13.77
C SER A 279 -24.19 1.52 -14.30
N TYR A 280 -23.18 1.39 -13.44
CA TYR A 280 -21.83 0.99 -13.85
C TYR A 280 -21.82 -0.49 -14.28
N PHE A 281 -22.46 -1.37 -13.50
CA PHE A 281 -22.57 -2.79 -13.83
C PHE A 281 -23.51 -3.03 -15.02
N MET A 282 -24.55 -2.22 -15.22
CA MET A 282 -25.54 -2.40 -16.29
C MET A 282 -25.14 -1.80 -17.63
N GLN A 283 -23.95 -1.19 -17.75
CA GLN A 283 -23.48 -0.56 -18.99
C GLN A 283 -23.41 -1.54 -20.18
N PHE A 284 -23.15 -2.82 -19.93
CA PHE A 284 -23.16 -3.84 -20.99
C PHE A 284 -24.53 -3.91 -21.70
N ALA A 285 -25.62 -3.82 -20.93
CA ALA A 285 -26.97 -3.90 -21.47
C ALA A 285 -27.26 -2.63 -22.26
N TYR A 286 -26.99 -1.46 -21.69
CA TYR A 286 -27.21 -0.20 -22.38
C TYR A 286 -26.46 -0.07 -23.72
N SER A 287 -25.18 -0.44 -23.73
CA SER A 287 -24.33 -0.30 -24.90
C SER A 287 -24.77 -1.19 -26.07
N ALA A 288 -25.32 -2.39 -25.81
CA ALA A 288 -25.87 -3.26 -26.84
C ALA A 288 -27.03 -2.60 -27.62
N PHE A 289 -27.81 -1.74 -26.96
CA PHE A 289 -28.90 -0.97 -27.58
C PHE A 289 -28.44 0.42 -28.08
N GLY A 290 -27.15 0.73 -28.01
CA GLY A 290 -26.56 1.96 -28.54
C GLY A 290 -26.63 3.16 -27.61
N PHE A 291 -26.87 2.97 -26.32
CA PHE A 291 -26.79 4.06 -25.34
C PHE A 291 -25.36 4.31 -24.86
N THR A 292 -24.99 5.59 -24.86
CA THR A 292 -23.75 6.11 -24.27
C THR A 292 -24.11 7.41 -23.52
N PRO A 293 -23.78 7.54 -22.22
CA PRO A 293 -24.09 8.75 -21.46
C PRO A 293 -23.23 9.93 -21.94
N PHE A 294 -23.79 11.15 -21.89
CA PHE A 294 -23.10 12.39 -22.27
C PHE A 294 -22.65 12.45 -23.74
N GLY A 295 -23.42 11.78 -24.61
CA GLY A 295 -23.18 11.75 -26.04
C GLY A 295 -21.98 10.88 -26.47
N PRO A 296 -21.67 10.82 -27.78
CA PRO A 296 -20.68 9.90 -28.33
C PRO A 296 -19.24 10.13 -27.83
N GLN A 297 -18.95 11.35 -27.35
CA GLN A 297 -17.65 11.76 -26.83
C GLN A 297 -17.57 11.72 -25.29
N LEU A 298 -18.64 11.29 -24.60
CA LEU A 298 -18.71 11.19 -23.14
C LEU A 298 -18.47 12.52 -22.39
N ASN A 299 -18.74 13.65 -23.04
CA ASN A 299 -18.35 14.97 -22.55
C ASN A 299 -19.38 16.09 -22.73
N ASP A 300 -20.61 15.76 -23.16
CA ASP A 300 -21.70 16.72 -23.23
C ASP A 300 -22.62 16.62 -22.00
N PRO A 301 -22.49 17.52 -21.01
CA PRO A 301 -23.30 17.49 -19.80
C PRO A 301 -24.79 17.77 -20.05
N THR A 302 -25.18 18.24 -21.24
CA THR A 302 -26.60 18.45 -21.61
C THR A 302 -27.24 17.20 -22.20
N SER A 303 -26.44 16.19 -22.52
CA SER A 303 -26.87 14.95 -23.20
C SER A 303 -26.67 13.71 -22.33
N VAL A 304 -27.12 13.74 -21.06
CA VAL A 304 -27.03 12.57 -20.16
C VAL A 304 -27.70 11.32 -20.75
N GLY A 305 -28.81 11.52 -21.47
CA GLY A 305 -29.39 10.52 -22.37
C GLY A 305 -30.25 9.45 -21.71
N PHE A 306 -30.75 9.68 -20.49
CA PHE A 306 -31.66 8.72 -19.85
C PHE A 306 -32.94 8.54 -20.67
N ASN A 307 -33.46 9.63 -21.23
CA ASN A 307 -34.69 9.61 -22.01
C ASN A 307 -34.45 9.52 -23.52
N THR A 308 -33.85 8.40 -23.98
CA THR A 308 -33.68 8.11 -25.41
C THR A 308 -34.34 6.79 -25.81
N PRO A 309 -34.68 6.58 -27.10
CA PRO A 309 -35.19 5.29 -27.58
C PRO A 309 -34.25 4.11 -27.27
N ALA A 310 -32.94 4.32 -27.34
CA ALA A 310 -31.93 3.30 -27.01
C ALA A 310 -32.02 2.88 -25.52
N THR A 311 -32.07 3.85 -24.61
CA THR A 311 -32.19 3.60 -23.16
C THR A 311 -33.50 2.89 -22.83
N ILE A 312 -34.62 3.31 -23.44
CA ILE A 312 -35.93 2.67 -23.27
C ILE A 312 -35.89 1.20 -23.74
N ALA A 313 -35.25 0.92 -24.88
CA ALA A 313 -35.11 -0.44 -25.39
C ALA A 313 -34.26 -1.32 -24.46
N ALA A 314 -33.12 -0.81 -23.97
CA ALA A 314 -32.29 -1.52 -23.01
C ALA A 314 -33.03 -1.83 -21.70
N LEU A 315 -33.74 -0.85 -21.14
CA LEU A 315 -34.56 -1.02 -19.93
C LEU A 315 -35.71 -2.00 -20.14
N THR A 316 -36.28 -2.04 -21.34
CA THR A 316 -37.31 -3.02 -21.72
C THR A 316 -36.71 -4.43 -21.70
N TRP A 317 -35.56 -4.63 -22.35
CA TRP A 317 -34.86 -5.92 -22.32
C TRP A 317 -34.45 -6.34 -20.91
N MET A 318 -33.94 -5.41 -20.09
CA MET A 318 -33.58 -5.68 -18.70
C MET A 318 -34.81 -6.12 -17.88
N ARG A 319 -35.95 -5.44 -18.03
CA ARG A 319 -37.19 -5.77 -17.31
C ARG A 319 -37.80 -7.09 -17.79
N ASP A 320 -37.84 -7.33 -19.10
CA ASP A 320 -38.64 -8.40 -19.69
C ASP A 320 -37.84 -9.71 -19.86
N SER A 321 -36.53 -9.62 -20.08
CA SER A 321 -35.65 -10.78 -20.33
C SER A 321 -34.72 -11.07 -19.16
N LEU A 322 -33.99 -10.06 -18.67
CA LEU A 322 -32.96 -10.27 -17.64
C LEU A 322 -33.58 -10.51 -16.26
N LYS A 323 -34.46 -9.60 -15.80
CA LYS A 323 -35.06 -9.64 -14.46
C LYS A 323 -35.67 -11.00 -14.09
N PRO A 324 -36.51 -11.63 -14.93
CA PRO A 324 -37.09 -12.93 -14.60
C PRO A 324 -36.04 -14.01 -14.35
N ALA A 325 -34.89 -13.94 -15.03
CA ALA A 325 -33.83 -14.93 -14.95
C ALA A 325 -32.87 -14.71 -13.77
N VAL A 326 -32.73 -13.48 -13.27
CA VAL A 326 -31.71 -13.16 -12.23
C VAL A 326 -32.29 -12.82 -10.86
N THR A 327 -33.56 -12.40 -10.80
CA THR A 327 -34.26 -12.11 -9.54
C THR A 327 -35.69 -12.64 -9.49
N GLY A 328 -36.23 -13.14 -10.62
CA GLY A 328 -37.64 -13.49 -10.73
C GLY A 328 -38.53 -12.27 -10.46
N THR A 329 -39.36 -12.35 -9.43
CA THR A 329 -40.19 -11.23 -8.94
C THR A 329 -39.53 -10.40 -7.83
N GLY A 330 -38.28 -10.72 -7.48
CA GLY A 330 -37.51 -10.04 -6.44
C GLY A 330 -37.04 -8.64 -6.82
N ALA A 331 -36.47 -7.97 -5.83
CA ALA A 331 -35.89 -6.64 -5.98
C ALA A 331 -34.50 -6.70 -6.65
N THR A 332 -33.99 -5.55 -7.05
CA THR A 332 -32.67 -5.34 -7.68
C THR A 332 -31.47 -5.81 -6.86
N ASP A 333 -31.63 -6.01 -5.55
CA ASP A 333 -30.52 -6.34 -4.66
C ASP A 333 -30.00 -7.76 -4.90
N SER A 334 -28.68 -7.87 -5.07
CA SER A 334 -27.98 -9.16 -5.21
C SER A 334 -26.94 -9.37 -4.13
N VAL A 335 -27.18 -8.83 -2.93
CA VAL A 335 -26.26 -8.92 -1.78
C VAL A 335 -25.89 -10.37 -1.44
N THR A 336 -26.75 -11.35 -1.78
CA THR A 336 -26.46 -12.78 -1.61
C THR A 336 -25.67 -13.38 -2.77
N ALA A 337 -25.66 -12.77 -3.96
CA ALA A 337 -25.01 -13.35 -5.13
C ALA A 337 -23.49 -13.40 -4.99
N GLY A 338 -22.87 -12.32 -4.50
CA GLY A 338 -21.43 -12.28 -4.23
C GLY A 338 -21.01 -13.40 -3.28
N ALA A 339 -21.66 -13.48 -2.11
CA ALA A 339 -21.39 -14.53 -1.12
C ALA A 339 -21.68 -15.95 -1.68
N ASN A 340 -22.73 -16.12 -2.49
CA ASN A 340 -23.02 -17.42 -3.09
C ASN A 340 -21.95 -17.83 -4.10
N PHE A 341 -21.46 -16.93 -4.95
CA PHE A 341 -20.37 -17.21 -5.88
C PHE A 341 -19.05 -17.49 -5.15
N GLU A 342 -18.70 -16.69 -4.13
CA GLU A 342 -17.52 -16.92 -3.27
C GLU A 342 -17.49 -18.30 -2.63
N ASN A 343 -18.67 -18.84 -2.28
CA ASN A 343 -18.80 -20.18 -1.71
C ASN A 343 -19.09 -21.25 -2.77
N GLY A 344 -18.89 -20.96 -4.06
CA GLY A 344 -18.98 -21.92 -5.16
C GLY A 344 -20.40 -22.33 -5.57
N LYS A 345 -21.43 -21.57 -5.18
CA LYS A 345 -22.84 -21.95 -5.39
C LYS A 345 -23.48 -21.39 -6.65
N LEU A 346 -22.89 -20.37 -7.28
CA LEU A 346 -23.41 -19.78 -8.51
C LEU A 346 -22.56 -20.17 -9.72
N PRO A 347 -23.18 -20.52 -10.86
CA PRO A 347 -22.47 -20.74 -12.12
C PRO A 347 -21.80 -19.46 -12.65
N TYR A 348 -22.51 -18.34 -12.67
CA TYR A 348 -21.98 -17.06 -13.16
C TYR A 348 -22.22 -15.89 -12.21
N ILE A 349 -21.32 -14.91 -12.27
CA ILE A 349 -21.49 -13.60 -11.67
C ILE A 349 -20.88 -12.50 -12.56
N ILE A 350 -21.57 -11.36 -12.70
CA ILE A 350 -20.95 -10.14 -13.21
C ILE A 350 -20.18 -9.51 -12.05
N ALA A 351 -18.86 -9.47 -12.16
CA ALA A 351 -17.97 -8.99 -11.10
C ALA A 351 -16.78 -8.22 -11.68
N GLY A 352 -15.94 -7.64 -10.82
CA GLY A 352 -14.72 -6.95 -11.23
C GLY A 352 -13.49 -7.47 -10.48
N PRO A 353 -12.30 -6.98 -10.84
CA PRO A 353 -11.03 -7.41 -10.25
C PRO A 353 -10.96 -7.19 -8.73
N TRP A 354 -11.69 -6.22 -8.19
CA TRP A 354 -11.80 -6.00 -6.73
C TRP A 354 -12.35 -7.20 -5.96
N ASN A 355 -13.04 -8.15 -6.61
CA ASN A 355 -13.54 -9.36 -5.96
C ASN A 355 -12.52 -10.51 -5.90
N ALA A 356 -11.41 -10.42 -6.64
CA ALA A 356 -10.48 -11.54 -6.83
C ALA A 356 -9.80 -12.00 -5.52
N GLU A 357 -9.47 -11.08 -4.60
CA GLU A 357 -8.89 -11.42 -3.30
C GLU A 357 -9.81 -12.38 -2.52
N ALA A 358 -11.12 -12.09 -2.47
CA ALA A 358 -12.09 -12.92 -1.79
C ALA A 358 -12.22 -14.31 -2.44
N TYR A 359 -12.27 -14.37 -3.77
CA TYR A 359 -12.35 -15.64 -4.51
C TYR A 359 -11.12 -16.52 -4.28
N LYS A 360 -9.92 -15.95 -4.31
CA LYS A 360 -8.66 -16.65 -4.05
C LYS A 360 -8.57 -17.12 -2.60
N ALA A 361 -8.96 -16.28 -1.64
CA ALA A 361 -8.97 -16.65 -0.22
C ALA A 361 -9.91 -17.83 0.08
N LYS A 362 -11.01 -17.96 -0.67
CA LYS A 362 -11.95 -19.09 -0.59
C LYS A 362 -11.50 -20.33 -1.35
N GLY A 363 -10.44 -20.23 -2.16
CA GLY A 363 -9.99 -21.32 -3.02
C GLY A 363 -10.97 -21.64 -4.15
N LEU A 364 -11.77 -20.66 -4.59
CA LEU A 364 -12.75 -20.84 -5.66
C LEU A 364 -12.04 -21.17 -6.97
N ASN A 365 -12.49 -22.21 -7.66
CA ASN A 365 -12.04 -22.56 -9.01
C ASN A 365 -12.86 -21.76 -10.04
N TYR A 366 -12.41 -20.56 -10.39
CA TYR A 366 -13.13 -19.68 -11.31
C TYR A 366 -12.33 -19.31 -12.57
N GLY A 367 -13.05 -18.87 -13.59
CA GLY A 367 -12.51 -18.23 -14.78
C GLY A 367 -13.19 -16.89 -15.05
N ILE A 368 -12.62 -16.15 -16.00
CA ILE A 368 -13.20 -14.90 -16.53
C ILE A 368 -13.47 -15.13 -18.01
N ALA A 369 -14.63 -14.70 -18.48
CA ALA A 369 -15.04 -14.68 -19.86
C ALA A 369 -15.38 -13.24 -20.27
N LYS A 370 -15.32 -12.98 -21.59
CA LYS A 370 -15.85 -11.74 -22.14
C LYS A 370 -17.33 -11.60 -21.80
N MET A 371 -17.78 -10.37 -21.61
CA MET A 371 -19.20 -10.09 -21.47
C MET A 371 -19.94 -10.59 -22.72
N PRO A 372 -21.00 -11.41 -22.57
CA PRO A 372 -21.70 -11.97 -23.73
C PRO A 372 -22.34 -10.90 -24.61
N THR A 373 -22.54 -11.23 -25.88
CA THR A 373 -23.34 -10.41 -26.80
C THR A 373 -24.83 -10.46 -26.43
N ILE A 374 -25.62 -9.49 -26.87
CA ILE A 374 -27.09 -9.46 -26.69
C ILE A 374 -27.76 -9.40 -28.06
N LYS A 375 -28.79 -10.21 -28.29
CA LYS A 375 -29.59 -10.13 -29.51
C LYS A 375 -30.50 -8.91 -29.49
N VAL A 376 -30.31 -8.00 -30.45
CA VAL A 376 -31.14 -6.81 -30.66
C VAL A 376 -31.75 -6.89 -32.06
N GLY A 377 -33.06 -7.17 -32.12
CA GLY A 377 -33.70 -7.54 -33.38
C GLY A 377 -33.18 -8.88 -33.88
N ASP A 378 -32.66 -8.91 -35.10
CA ASP A 378 -32.08 -10.12 -35.72
C ASP A 378 -30.55 -10.18 -35.63
N GLU A 379 -29.90 -9.23 -34.94
CA GLU A 379 -28.44 -9.13 -34.86
C GLU A 379 -27.93 -9.36 -33.43
N ASN A 380 -26.81 -10.08 -33.29
CA ASN A 380 -26.07 -10.14 -32.03
C ASN A 380 -25.19 -8.88 -31.92
N LYS A 381 -25.46 -8.07 -30.89
CA LYS A 381 -24.72 -6.84 -30.61
C LYS A 381 -23.67 -7.10 -29.54
N GLU A 382 -22.44 -6.67 -29.83
CA GLU A 382 -21.37 -6.60 -28.85
C GLU A 382 -21.80 -5.74 -27.66
N THR A 383 -21.56 -6.24 -26.45
CA THR A 383 -21.75 -5.46 -25.23
C THR A 383 -20.45 -4.77 -24.86
N LYS A 384 -20.56 -3.57 -24.29
CA LYS A 384 -19.43 -2.79 -23.81
C LYS A 384 -19.63 -2.47 -22.34
N THR A 385 -18.71 -2.94 -21.51
CA THR A 385 -18.63 -2.56 -20.10
C THR A 385 -17.85 -1.26 -19.96
N PHE A 386 -17.93 -0.62 -18.79
CA PHE A 386 -17.04 0.50 -18.51
C PHE A 386 -15.63 0.00 -18.18
N ALA A 387 -14.63 0.63 -18.78
CA ALA A 387 -13.24 0.58 -18.36
C ALA A 387 -12.95 1.75 -17.44
N GLY A 388 -12.12 1.50 -16.44
CA GLY A 388 -11.62 2.53 -15.56
C GLY A 388 -10.24 2.26 -15.02
N ALA A 389 -9.79 3.19 -14.20
CA ALA A 389 -8.58 3.06 -13.40
C ALA A 389 -8.85 3.45 -11.96
N GLN A 390 -8.14 2.80 -11.04
CA GLN A 390 -7.96 3.31 -9.68
C GLN A 390 -6.83 4.33 -9.70
N ILE A 391 -7.10 5.50 -9.14
CA ILE A 391 -6.19 6.64 -9.10
C ILE A 391 -5.81 6.92 -7.65
N THR A 392 -4.54 7.18 -7.38
CA THR A 392 -4.07 7.85 -6.17
C THR A 392 -3.69 9.29 -6.48
N ALA A 393 -4.20 10.24 -5.69
CA ALA A 393 -3.84 11.65 -5.83
C ALA A 393 -3.28 12.21 -4.52
N VAL A 394 -2.47 13.26 -4.65
CA VAL A 394 -1.95 14.04 -3.52
C VAL A 394 -2.99 15.11 -3.16
N TYR A 395 -3.33 15.22 -1.88
CA TYR A 395 -4.22 16.27 -1.40
C TYR A 395 -3.55 17.63 -1.56
N LYS A 396 -4.20 18.55 -2.27
CA LYS A 396 -3.67 19.89 -2.60
C LYS A 396 -3.24 20.69 -1.37
N TYR A 397 -3.88 20.49 -0.22
CA TYR A 397 -3.58 21.22 1.00
C TYR A 397 -2.71 20.44 2.01
N SER A 398 -2.17 19.29 1.60
CA SER A 398 -1.16 18.56 2.38
C SER A 398 0.00 19.49 2.73
N GLN A 399 0.50 19.40 3.97
CA GLN A 399 1.70 20.10 4.40
C GLN A 399 2.99 19.33 4.03
N ASN A 400 2.84 18.12 3.48
CA ASN A 400 3.90 17.16 3.21
C ASN A 400 3.90 16.73 1.73
N GLN A 401 3.57 17.65 0.81
CA GLN A 401 3.38 17.35 -0.62
C GLN A 401 4.57 16.62 -1.26
N ASP A 402 5.80 17.04 -0.99
CA ASP A 402 6.99 16.40 -1.58
C ASP A 402 7.11 14.91 -1.18
N ALA A 403 6.79 14.58 0.08
CA ALA A 403 6.78 13.20 0.56
C ALA A 403 5.60 12.42 -0.04
N ALA A 404 4.43 13.04 -0.15
CA ALA A 404 3.26 12.45 -0.78
C ALA A 404 3.45 12.19 -2.29
N ILE A 405 4.13 13.09 -3.00
CA ILE A 405 4.50 12.93 -4.43
C ILE A 405 5.42 11.72 -4.60
N LYS A 406 6.48 11.59 -3.76
CA LYS A 406 7.36 10.41 -3.78
C LYS A 406 6.57 9.11 -3.59
N TRP A 407 5.58 9.10 -2.70
CA TRP A 407 4.74 7.92 -2.48
C TRP A 407 3.91 7.57 -3.73
N VAL A 408 3.19 8.54 -4.32
CA VAL A 408 2.38 8.23 -5.52
C VAL A 408 3.25 7.86 -6.72
N GLU A 409 4.45 8.45 -6.87
CA GLU A 409 5.42 8.02 -7.89
C GLU A 409 5.89 6.58 -7.66
N PHE A 410 6.20 6.22 -6.42
CA PHE A 410 6.60 4.86 -6.05
C PHE A 410 5.52 3.83 -6.41
N LEU A 411 4.23 4.17 -6.28
CA LEU A 411 3.14 3.27 -6.64
C LEU A 411 3.13 2.87 -8.13
N THR A 412 3.89 3.56 -8.99
CA THR A 412 4.04 3.21 -10.42
C THR A 412 5.25 2.32 -10.73
N SER A 413 6.09 2.06 -9.74
CA SER A 413 7.30 1.26 -9.89
C SER A 413 6.96 -0.21 -10.17
N ASP A 414 7.90 -0.94 -10.77
CA ASP A 414 7.74 -2.39 -11.01
C ASP A 414 7.52 -3.15 -9.69
N ILE A 415 8.15 -2.71 -8.60
CA ILE A 415 8.00 -3.30 -7.26
C ILE A 415 6.57 -3.12 -6.74
N ALA A 416 6.04 -1.89 -6.79
CA ALA A 416 4.68 -1.62 -6.33
C ALA A 416 3.63 -2.33 -7.19
N MET A 417 3.81 -2.35 -8.52
CA MET A 417 2.93 -3.02 -9.45
C MET A 417 2.94 -4.55 -9.29
N LYS A 418 4.10 -5.13 -8.97
CA LYS A 418 4.22 -6.54 -8.57
C LYS A 418 3.46 -6.83 -7.28
N LEU A 419 3.64 -6.01 -6.24
CA LEU A 419 2.92 -6.19 -4.98
C LEU A 419 1.40 -6.04 -5.16
N GLN A 420 0.96 -5.11 -6.01
CA GLN A 420 -0.46 -4.96 -6.35
C GLN A 420 -1.01 -6.21 -7.02
N TYR A 421 -0.28 -6.77 -7.99
CA TYR A 421 -0.68 -8.02 -8.65
C TYR A 421 -0.75 -9.19 -7.65
N GLU A 422 0.28 -9.38 -6.82
CA GLU A 422 0.36 -10.52 -5.89
C GLU A 422 -0.70 -10.47 -4.78
N TYR A 423 -0.94 -9.29 -4.18
CA TYR A 423 -1.85 -9.17 -3.05
C TYR A 423 -3.29 -8.89 -3.48
N LYS A 424 -3.49 -8.14 -4.56
CA LYS A 424 -4.80 -7.63 -4.96
C LYS A 424 -5.32 -8.20 -6.27
N TYR A 425 -4.50 -8.93 -7.03
CA TYR A 425 -4.89 -9.52 -8.32
C TYR A 425 -5.51 -8.48 -9.26
N LYS A 426 -4.96 -7.26 -9.26
CA LYS A 426 -5.39 -6.17 -10.13
C LYS A 426 -4.41 -5.98 -11.27
N LEU A 427 -4.94 -5.74 -12.46
CA LEU A 427 -4.13 -5.49 -13.65
C LEU A 427 -3.33 -4.19 -13.48
N PRO A 428 -1.98 -4.24 -13.50
CA PRO A 428 -1.15 -3.05 -13.40
C PRO A 428 -1.48 -2.02 -14.48
N ALA A 429 -1.58 -0.74 -14.11
CA ALA A 429 -1.84 0.36 -15.06
C ALA A 429 -0.60 0.75 -15.90
N LEU A 430 0.18 -0.24 -16.32
CA LEU A 430 1.41 -0.07 -17.09
C LEU A 430 1.18 -0.21 -18.59
N LYS A 431 2.07 0.35 -19.41
CA LYS A 431 2.15 -0.01 -20.83
C LYS A 431 2.38 -1.50 -20.99
N GLU A 432 1.84 -2.07 -22.07
CA GLU A 432 1.90 -3.51 -22.34
C GLU A 432 3.34 -4.04 -22.33
N GLU A 433 4.29 -3.32 -22.93
CA GLU A 433 5.69 -3.72 -22.96
C GLU A 433 6.40 -3.72 -21.60
N LEU A 434 5.81 -3.09 -20.57
CA LEU A 434 6.34 -3.07 -19.21
C LEU A 434 5.74 -4.18 -18.34
N LEU A 435 4.65 -4.83 -18.77
CA LEU A 435 4.06 -5.94 -18.02
C LEU A 435 5.02 -7.14 -17.89
N GLN A 436 5.97 -7.30 -18.81
CA GLN A 436 7.03 -8.30 -18.72
C GLN A 436 7.94 -8.14 -17.48
N ASN A 437 7.99 -6.93 -16.89
CA ASN A 437 8.75 -6.66 -15.68
C ASN A 437 8.03 -7.15 -14.42
N ILE A 438 6.76 -7.56 -14.54
CA ILE A 438 5.94 -8.01 -13.42
C ILE A 438 5.83 -9.54 -13.48
N PRO A 439 6.60 -10.29 -12.66
CA PRO A 439 6.66 -11.75 -12.76
C PRO A 439 5.27 -12.38 -12.61
N GLY A 440 4.93 -13.27 -13.54
CA GLY A 440 3.68 -14.04 -13.53
C GLY A 440 2.47 -13.34 -14.14
N VAL A 441 2.50 -12.04 -14.41
CA VAL A 441 1.32 -11.32 -14.96
C VAL A 441 0.96 -11.80 -16.37
N LEU A 442 1.95 -11.99 -17.25
CA LEU A 442 1.71 -12.40 -18.65
C LEU A 442 1.25 -13.85 -18.79
N ASP A 443 1.58 -14.70 -17.81
CA ASP A 443 1.21 -16.12 -17.78
C ASP A 443 -0.12 -16.37 -17.07
N ASP A 444 -0.70 -15.36 -16.40
CA ASP A 444 -1.97 -15.50 -15.68
C ASP A 444 -3.15 -15.39 -16.65
N GLU A 445 -3.82 -16.52 -16.87
CA GLU A 445 -5.04 -16.62 -17.69
C GLU A 445 -6.10 -15.58 -17.28
N LEU A 446 -6.25 -15.28 -15.99
CA LEU A 446 -7.23 -14.30 -15.51
C LEU A 446 -6.84 -12.87 -15.90
N MET A 447 -5.55 -12.52 -15.83
CA MET A 447 -5.05 -11.21 -16.27
C MET A 447 -5.22 -11.03 -17.77
N ASN A 448 -4.92 -12.08 -18.54
CA ASN A 448 -5.10 -12.09 -19.99
C ASN A 448 -6.58 -11.88 -20.35
N MET A 449 -7.50 -12.61 -19.71
CA MET A 449 -8.93 -12.43 -19.94
C MET A 449 -9.45 -11.05 -19.50
N MET A 450 -8.89 -10.46 -18.44
CA MET A 450 -9.21 -9.08 -18.04
C MET A 450 -8.73 -8.06 -19.07
N SER A 451 -7.52 -8.24 -19.62
CA SER A 451 -7.01 -7.41 -20.71
C SER A 451 -7.91 -7.51 -21.95
N GLU A 452 -8.34 -8.72 -22.29
CA GLU A 452 -9.28 -8.94 -23.39
C GLU A 452 -10.65 -8.27 -23.18
N GLN A 453 -11.19 -8.28 -21.96
CA GLN A 453 -12.43 -7.55 -21.62
C GLN A 453 -12.23 -6.04 -21.72
N LEU A 454 -11.09 -5.52 -21.26
CA LEU A 454 -10.76 -4.10 -21.35
C LEU A 454 -10.68 -3.62 -22.81
N ALA A 455 -10.21 -4.46 -23.73
CA ALA A 455 -10.12 -4.13 -25.16
C ALA A 455 -11.49 -3.88 -25.83
N THR A 456 -12.58 -4.43 -25.28
CA THR A 456 -13.96 -4.20 -25.77
C THR A 456 -14.76 -3.20 -24.93
N SER A 457 -14.18 -2.73 -23.83
CA SER A 457 -14.79 -1.79 -22.91
C SER A 457 -14.75 -0.34 -23.43
N VAL A 458 -15.58 0.52 -22.86
CA VAL A 458 -15.57 1.98 -23.12
C VAL A 458 -15.14 2.73 -21.87
N PRO A 459 -14.37 3.83 -21.99
CA PRO A 459 -13.99 4.62 -20.82
C PRO A 459 -15.24 5.16 -20.11
N MET A 460 -15.18 5.32 -18.79
CA MET A 460 -16.22 6.09 -18.08
C MET A 460 -16.13 7.58 -18.47
N PRO A 461 -17.26 8.32 -18.46
CA PRO A 461 -17.23 9.77 -18.59
C PRO A 461 -16.37 10.40 -17.49
N VAL A 462 -15.55 11.38 -17.86
CA VAL A 462 -14.64 12.09 -16.94
C VAL A 462 -15.02 13.57 -16.77
N ILE A 463 -16.23 13.97 -17.15
CA ILE A 463 -16.74 15.32 -16.85
C ILE A 463 -17.25 15.39 -15.41
N PRO A 464 -17.17 16.55 -14.73
CA PRO A 464 -17.63 16.67 -13.35
C PRO A 464 -19.10 16.25 -13.14
N GLU A 465 -19.97 16.52 -14.13
CA GLU A 465 -21.39 16.19 -14.06
C GLU A 465 -21.67 14.68 -13.98
N VAL A 466 -20.68 13.80 -14.27
CA VAL A 466 -20.82 12.34 -14.09
C VAL A 466 -21.20 11.97 -12.66
N THR A 467 -20.78 12.75 -11.65
CA THR A 467 -21.16 12.49 -10.26
C THR A 467 -22.68 12.55 -10.02
N TYR A 468 -23.43 13.23 -10.90
CA TYR A 468 -24.89 13.35 -10.84
C TYR A 468 -25.61 12.33 -11.73
N TYR A 469 -24.90 11.48 -12.47
CA TYR A 469 -25.49 10.43 -13.31
C TYR A 469 -25.87 9.19 -12.50
N TRP A 470 -24.98 8.73 -11.62
CA TRP A 470 -25.11 7.43 -10.95
C TRP A 470 -26.40 7.30 -10.13
N GLY A 471 -26.71 8.28 -9.27
CA GLY A 471 -27.89 8.25 -8.40
C GLY A 471 -29.23 8.22 -9.16
N PRO A 472 -29.48 9.16 -10.09
CA PRO A 472 -30.68 9.12 -10.94
C PRO A 472 -30.80 7.85 -11.78
N GLY A 473 -29.70 7.35 -12.34
CA GLY A 473 -29.70 6.10 -13.11
C GLY A 473 -30.07 4.88 -12.26
N GLU A 474 -29.57 4.81 -11.03
CA GLU A 474 -29.91 3.76 -10.09
C GLU A 474 -31.39 3.82 -9.66
N ALA A 475 -31.87 5.01 -9.31
CA ALA A 475 -33.28 5.23 -8.95
C ALA A 475 -34.23 4.83 -10.10
N MET A 476 -33.85 5.17 -11.34
CA MET A 476 -34.60 4.79 -12.54
C MET A 476 -34.78 3.28 -12.67
N ILE A 477 -33.68 2.51 -12.54
CA ILE A 477 -33.75 1.06 -12.65
C ILE A 477 -34.55 0.47 -11.48
N LYS A 478 -34.36 0.97 -10.25
CA LYS A 478 -35.15 0.53 -9.08
C LYS A 478 -36.64 0.73 -9.28
N GLU A 479 -37.07 1.87 -9.80
CA GLU A 479 -38.50 2.14 -10.03
C GLU A 479 -39.11 1.21 -11.09
N ILE A 480 -38.39 0.94 -12.18
CA ILE A 480 -38.84 0.02 -13.23
C ILE A 480 -38.87 -1.42 -12.71
N TRP A 481 -37.79 -1.84 -12.06
CA TRP A 481 -37.55 -3.22 -11.66
C TRP A 481 -38.35 -3.59 -10.42
N ASN A 482 -38.34 -2.78 -9.37
CA ASN A 482 -38.96 -3.14 -8.08
C ASN A 482 -40.43 -2.72 -8.03
N ASN A 483 -40.75 -1.54 -8.59
CA ASN A 483 -42.08 -0.93 -8.45
C ASN A 483 -42.95 -1.06 -9.71
N ASN A 484 -42.44 -1.72 -10.77
CA ASN A 484 -43.10 -1.87 -12.07
C ASN A 484 -43.55 -0.52 -12.66
N LYS A 485 -42.81 0.56 -12.38
CA LYS A 485 -43.10 1.88 -12.96
C LYS A 485 -42.97 1.82 -14.47
N ALA A 486 -43.83 2.55 -15.17
CA ALA A 486 -43.75 2.66 -16.63
C ALA A 486 -42.37 3.23 -17.02
N ILE A 487 -41.67 2.55 -17.94
CA ILE A 487 -40.31 2.91 -18.36
C ILE A 487 -40.26 4.37 -18.85
N THR A 488 -41.23 4.79 -19.65
CA THR A 488 -41.33 6.17 -20.17
C THR A 488 -41.42 7.23 -19.07
N THR A 489 -42.06 6.93 -17.94
CA THR A 489 -42.11 7.82 -16.78
C THR A 489 -40.79 7.79 -16.02
N ALA A 490 -40.24 6.61 -15.77
CA ALA A 490 -38.99 6.47 -15.01
C ALA A 490 -37.81 7.16 -15.70
N VAL A 491 -37.66 7.03 -17.02
CA VAL A 491 -36.58 7.71 -17.77
C VAL A 491 -36.75 9.23 -17.77
N ALA A 492 -37.98 9.74 -17.79
CA ALA A 492 -38.25 11.17 -17.72
C ALA A 492 -37.92 11.74 -16.34
N ASP A 493 -38.25 11.01 -15.27
CA ASP A 493 -37.92 11.39 -13.91
C ASP A 493 -36.41 11.36 -13.66
N ALA A 494 -35.69 10.38 -14.21
CA ALA A 494 -34.23 10.29 -14.13
C ALA A 494 -33.55 11.48 -14.82
N GLU A 495 -33.98 11.80 -16.04
CA GLU A 495 -33.51 12.95 -16.81
C GLU A 495 -33.77 14.27 -16.06
N ALA A 496 -34.96 14.44 -15.48
CA ALA A 496 -35.31 15.61 -14.69
C ALA A 496 -34.48 15.70 -13.39
N SER A 497 -34.28 14.57 -12.71
CA SER A 497 -33.47 14.51 -11.49
C SER A 497 -32.01 14.85 -11.78
N TYR A 498 -31.44 14.34 -12.87
CA TYR A 498 -30.09 14.72 -13.29
C TYR A 498 -29.99 16.23 -13.53
N LYS A 499 -30.89 16.80 -14.34
CA LYS A 499 -30.89 18.25 -14.66
C LYS A 499 -30.97 19.12 -13.41
N ALA A 500 -31.81 18.74 -12.45
CA ALA A 500 -31.93 19.44 -11.18
C ALA A 500 -30.64 19.38 -10.35
N LEU A 501 -29.96 18.23 -10.30
CA LEU A 501 -28.71 18.05 -9.56
C LEU A 501 -27.52 18.73 -10.24
N SER A 502 -27.43 18.66 -11.57
CA SER A 502 -26.34 19.23 -12.36
C SER A 502 -26.50 20.74 -12.62
N GLY A 503 -27.67 21.32 -12.32
CA GLY A 503 -27.98 22.72 -12.62
C GLY A 503 -28.09 23.03 -14.13
N ARG A 504 -28.59 22.07 -14.92
CA ARG A 504 -28.66 22.15 -16.39
C ARG A 504 -30.08 22.26 -16.92
#